data_AF-A0A252DTE3-F1
#
_entry.id   AF-A0A252DTE3-F1
#
_cell.length_a   1.000
_cell.length_b   1.000
_cell.length_c   1.000
_cell.angle_alpha   90.00
_cell.angle_beta   90.00
_cell.angle_gamma   90.00
#
_symmetry.space_group_name_H-M   'P 1'
#
loop_
_entity.id
_entity.type
_entity.pdbx_description
1 polymer ?
#
loop_
_entity_poly.entity_id
_entity_poly.type
_entity_poly.pdbx_seq_one_letter_code
_entity_poly.pdbx_strand_id
1 'polypeptide(L)'
;MSNLASVISIVPRLPPAINGVGDYALNLACELRTNFNIQTHFIVDNPTWVGAAKIEGFPISEISNRSFDVLLTLLSGDRTSSILLHYVG
;
A
#
# COMPACT_ATOMS: atom_id res chain seq x y z
N MET A 1 9.03 -3.71 -23.63
CA MET A 1 8.92 -3.01 -22.33
C MET A 1 8.65 -4.09 -21.29
N SER A 2 9.59 -4.36 -20.40
CA SER A 2 9.37 -5.33 -19.31
C SER A 2 8.26 -4.80 -18.41
N ASN A 3 7.24 -5.62 -18.18
CA ASN A 3 6.21 -5.32 -17.19
C ASN A 3 6.93 -5.17 -15.83
N LEU A 4 6.88 -3.99 -15.21
CA LEU A 4 7.46 -3.87 -13.86
C LEU A 4 6.66 -4.76 -12.93
N ALA A 5 7.34 -5.57 -12.12
CA ALA A 5 6.68 -6.30 -11.05
C ALA A 5 6.14 -5.30 -10.03
N SER A 6 4.94 -5.56 -9.51
CA SER A 6 4.22 -4.67 -8.61
C SER A 6 3.67 -5.42 -7.41
N VAL A 7 3.54 -4.68 -6.32
CA VAL A 7 3.01 -5.14 -5.03
C VAL A 7 1.93 -4.17 -4.58
N ILE A 8 0.82 -4.72 -4.09
CA ILE A 8 -0.19 -3.97 -3.36
C ILE A 8 0.04 -4.23 -1.87
N SER A 9 0.39 -3.19 -1.11
CA SER A 9 0.57 -3.28 0.35
C SER A 9 -0.65 -2.70 1.06
N ILE A 10 -1.40 -3.57 1.74
CA ILE A 10 -2.53 -3.18 2.58
C ILE A 10 -2.02 -2.94 3.98
N VAL A 11 -2.23 -1.74 4.52
CA VAL A 11 -1.66 -1.30 5.79
C VAL A 11 -2.71 -0.55 6.64
N PRO A 12 -2.61 -0.62 7.97
CA PRO A 12 -3.55 0.09 8.85
C PRO A 12 -3.33 1.59 8.85
N ARG A 13 -2.08 2.07 8.78
CA ARG A 13 -1.75 3.49 8.65
C ARG A 13 -0.40 3.62 7.96
N LEU A 14 -0.14 4.81 7.43
CA LEU A 14 1.17 5.25 6.92
C LEU A 14 1.58 6.55 7.62
N PRO A 15 2.85 6.97 7.49
CA PRO A 15 3.25 8.32 7.87
C PRO A 15 2.27 9.37 7.30
N PRO A 16 1.86 10.37 8.10
CA PRO A 16 2.50 10.84 9.33
C PRO A 16 2.16 10.06 10.61
N ALA A 17 1.30 9.03 10.55
CA ALA A 17 1.07 8.18 11.71
C ALA A 17 2.34 7.36 12.00
N ILE A 18 2.95 7.59 13.16
CA ILE A 18 4.09 6.81 13.61
C ILE A 18 3.57 5.48 14.13
N ASN A 19 3.83 4.40 13.39
CA ASN A 19 3.50 3.04 13.80
C ASN A 19 4.49 2.04 13.19
N GLY A 20 4.91 1.04 13.97
CA GLY A 20 5.92 0.09 13.48
C GLY A 20 5.49 -0.66 12.21
N VAL A 21 4.19 -0.90 12.01
CA VAL A 21 3.66 -1.62 10.85
C VAL A 21 3.73 -0.81 9.56
N GLY A 22 3.28 0.45 9.58
CA GLY A 22 3.30 1.32 8.41
C GLY A 22 4.70 1.80 8.07
N ASP A 23 5.50 2.10 9.10
CA ASP A 23 6.91 2.48 8.95
C ASP A 23 7.71 1.33 8.31
N TYR A 24 7.49 0.09 8.76
CA TYR A 24 8.09 -1.10 8.14
C TYR A 24 7.64 -1.29 6.69
N ALA A 25 6.33 -1.16 6.42
CA ALA A 25 5.80 -1.33 5.07
C ALA A 25 6.39 -0.32 4.08
N LEU A 26 6.56 0.95 4.51
CA LEU A 26 7.20 1.98 3.71
C LEU A 26 8.67 1.67 3.42
N ASN A 27 9.43 1.30 4.45
CA ASN A 27 10.84 0.93 4.27
C ASN A 27 11.00 -0.29 3.35
N LEU A 28 10.13 -1.30 3.50
CA LEU A 28 10.12 -2.45 2.60
C LEU A 28 9.84 -2.03 1.15
N ALA A 29 8.87 -1.14 0.90
CA ALA A 29 8.58 -0.64 -0.43
C ALA A 29 9.78 0.11 -1.05
N CYS A 30 10.47 0.94 -0.25
CA CYS A 30 11.69 1.61 -0.68
C CYS A 30 12.80 0.62 -1.07
N GLU A 31 13.02 -0.42 -0.29
CA GLU A 31 14.01 -1.47 -0.58
C GLU A 31 13.62 -2.31 -1.81
N LEU A 32 12.34 -2.63 -1.98
CA LEU A 32 11.82 -3.35 -3.14
C LEU A 32 12.04 -2.57 -4.44
N ARG A 33 11.78 -1.26 -4.41
CA ARG A 33 12.03 -0.39 -5.56
C ARG A 33 13.53 -0.26 -5.85
N THR A 34 14.33 -0.01 -4.83
CA THR A 34 15.77 0.27 -4.98
C THR A 34 16.54 -0.94 -5.49
N ASN A 35 16.29 -2.12 -4.91
CA ASN A 35 17.09 -3.32 -5.20
C ASN A 35 16.51 -4.19 -6.31
N PHE A 36 15.20 -4.11 -6.56
CA PHE A 36 14.51 -5.02 -7.48
C PHE A 36 13.63 -4.33 -8.52
N ASN A 37 13.57 -2.99 -8.51
CA ASN A 37 12.68 -2.21 -9.39
C ASN A 37 11.21 -2.65 -9.30
N ILE A 38 10.77 -3.07 -8.11
CA ILE A 38 9.39 -3.44 -7.82
C ILE A 38 8.64 -2.20 -7.34
N GLN A 39 7.47 -1.92 -7.93
CA GLN A 39 6.63 -0.79 -7.51
C GLN A 39 5.63 -1.21 -6.44
N THR A 40 5.31 -0.30 -5.53
CA THR A 40 4.31 -0.54 -4.49
C THR A 40 3.15 0.44 -4.63
N HIS A 41 1.93 -0.07 -4.57
CA HIS A 41 0.72 0.71 -4.34
C HIS A 41 0.21 0.40 -2.95
N PHE A 42 0.09 1.42 -2.11
CA PHE A 42 -0.47 1.28 -0.78
C PHE A 42 -1.99 1.39 -0.78
N ILE A 43 -2.63 0.53 0.00
CA ILE A 43 -4.05 0.66 0.37
C ILE A 43 -4.11 0.82 1.89
N VAL A 44 -4.63 1.95 2.35
CA VAL A 44 -4.85 2.21 3.78
C VAL A 44 -6.28 1.81 4.14
N ASP A 45 -6.44 0.89 5.08
CA ASP A 45 -7.76 0.34 5.47
C ASP A 45 -8.43 1.07 6.65
N ASN A 46 -7.71 2.00 7.30
CA ASN A 46 -8.20 2.73 8.46
C ASN A 46 -8.94 4.01 8.05
N PRO A 47 -10.27 4.10 8.25
CA PRO A 47 -11.05 5.25 7.79
C PRO A 47 -10.74 6.57 8.52
N THR A 48 -10.04 6.50 9.66
CA THR A 48 -9.64 7.70 10.41
C THR A 48 -8.21 8.12 10.09
N TRP A 49 -7.50 7.39 9.22
CA TRP A 49 -6.20 7.84 8.74
C TRP A 49 -6.39 9.04 7.81
N VAL A 50 -5.49 10.01 7.94
CA VAL A 50 -5.45 11.20 7.09
C VAL A 50 -4.01 11.37 6.66
N GLY A 51 -3.77 11.32 5.36
CA GLY A 51 -2.42 11.45 4.81
C GLY A 51 -2.41 11.92 3.36
N ALA A 52 -1.24 11.82 2.74
CA ALA A 52 -1.06 12.22 1.36
C ALA A 52 -1.53 11.12 0.40
N ALA A 53 -1.88 11.50 -0.84
CA ALA A 53 -2.18 10.55 -1.92
C ALA A 53 -0.92 9.80 -2.43
N LYS A 54 0.28 10.24 -2.01
CA LYS A 54 1.56 9.62 -2.34
C LYS A 54 2.55 9.74 -1.18
N ILE A 55 3.42 8.76 -1.02
CA ILE A 55 4.55 8.78 -0.08
C ILE A 55 5.79 8.19 -0.75
N GLU A 56 6.93 8.88 -0.68
CA GLU A 56 8.18 8.46 -1.36
C GLU A 56 8.00 8.11 -2.85
N GLY A 57 7.00 8.71 -3.52
CA GLY A 57 6.64 8.44 -4.91
C GLY A 57 5.68 7.26 -5.12
N PHE A 58 5.35 6.48 -4.09
CA PHE A 58 4.37 5.40 -4.14
C PHE A 58 2.94 5.95 -4.04
N PRO A 59 2.00 5.52 -4.91
CA PRO A 59 0.58 5.88 -4.80
C PRO A 59 -0.07 5.27 -3.56
N ILE A 60 -1.03 6.00 -2.99
CA ILE A 60 -1.85 5.57 -1.86
C ILE A 60 -3.33 5.66 -2.25
N SER A 61 -4.09 4.63 -1.91
CA SER A 61 -5.55 4.64 -1.94
C SER A 61 -6.09 4.34 -0.56
N GLU A 62 -7.25 4.88 -0.24
CA GLU A 62 -7.89 4.70 1.07
C GLU A 62 -9.21 3.95 0.90
N ILE A 63 -9.50 3.07 1.86
CA ILE A 63 -10.81 2.41 1.95
C ILE A 63 -11.68 3.21 2.90
N SER A 64 -12.44 4.15 2.34
CA SER A 64 -13.43 4.89 3.11
C SER A 64 -14.52 3.94 3.65
N ASN A 65 -14.90 4.14 4.91
CA ASN A 65 -15.99 3.42 5.58
C ASN A 65 -15.86 1.88 5.60
N ARG A 66 -14.64 1.32 5.50
CA ARG A 66 -14.37 -0.15 5.50
C ARG A 66 -15.23 -0.91 4.48
N SER A 67 -15.46 -0.32 3.31
CA SER A 67 -16.30 -0.92 2.27
C SER A 67 -15.60 -2.07 1.54
N PHE A 68 -16.27 -3.23 1.52
CA PHE A 68 -15.85 -4.40 0.74
C PHE A 68 -15.79 -4.09 -0.77
N ASP A 69 -16.77 -3.38 -1.30
CA ASP A 69 -16.84 -3.05 -2.73
C ASP A 69 -15.70 -2.13 -3.16
N VAL A 70 -15.30 -1.20 -2.27
CA VAL A 70 -14.15 -0.31 -2.52
C VAL A 70 -12.86 -1.12 -2.54
N LEU A 71 -12.65 -2.01 -1.57
CA LEU A 71 -11.49 -2.89 -1.56
C LEU A 71 -11.44 -3.76 -2.84
N LEU A 72 -12.56 -4.39 -3.21
CA LEU A 72 -12.63 -5.23 -4.39
C LEU A 72 -12.34 -4.45 -5.67
N THR A 73 -12.82 -3.20 -5.78
CA THR A 73 -12.53 -2.32 -6.91
C THR A 73 -11.04 -2.01 -7.01
N LEU A 74 -10.39 -1.66 -5.89
CA LEU A 74 -8.96 -1.37 -5.85
C LEU A 74 -8.10 -2.58 -6.23
N LEU A 75 -8.49 -3.79 -5.78
CA LEU A 75 -7.77 -5.02 -6.10
C LEU A 75 -8.05 -5.55 -7.52
N SER A 76 -9.21 -5.24 -8.09
CA SER A 76 -9.59 -5.76 -9.42
C SER A 76 -8.86 -5.08 -10.57
N GLY A 77 -8.32 -3.87 -10.36
CA GLY A 77 -7.59 -3.11 -11.37
C GLY A 77 -6.24 -3.73 -11.78
N ASP A 78 -5.64 -4.53 -10.90
CA ASP A 78 -4.37 -5.22 -11.14
C ASP A 78 -4.39 -6.63 -10.52
N ARG A 79 -4.50 -7.64 -11.38
CA ARG A 79 -4.49 -9.06 -10.97
C ARG A 79 -3.13 -9.73 -11.05
N THR A 80 -2.09 -8.97 -11.42
CA THR A 80 -0.72 -9.47 -11.55
C THR A 80 0.16 -9.11 -10.35
N SER A 81 -0.24 -8.06 -9.61
CA SER A 81 0.41 -7.69 -8.36
C SER A 81 0.32 -8.78 -7.29
N SER A 82 1.41 -8.97 -6.55
CA SER A 82 1.35 -9.69 -5.27
C SER A 82 0.71 -8.79 -4.21
N ILE A 83 -0.09 -9.36 -3.31
CA ILE A 83 -0.74 -8.61 -2.24
C ILE A 83 -0.03 -8.92 -0.92
N LEU A 84 0.41 -7.88 -0.21
CA LEU A 84 0.97 -7.97 1.14
C LEU A 84 0.02 -7.32 2.13
N LEU A 85 -0.52 -8.11 3.06
CA LEU A 85 -1.31 -7.61 4.18
C LEU A 85 -0.41 -7.42 5.41
N HIS A 86 -0.26 -6.19 5.86
CA HIS A 86 0.49 -5.85 7.06
C HIS A 86 -0.48 -5.69 8.23
N TYR A 87 -0.34 -6.51 9.27
CA TYR A 87 -1.21 -6.46 10.45
C TYR A 87 -0.41 -6.64 11.74
N VAL A 88 -1.02 -6.28 12.86
CA VAL A 88 -0.56 -6.60 14.22
C VAL A 88 -1.67 -7.38 14.91
N GLY A 89 -1.30 -8.42 15.67
CA GLY A 89 -2.23 -9.29 16.40
C GLY A 89 -2.66 -8.72 17.75
#